data_AF-A0A9D7NRE7-F1
#
_entry.id   AF-A0A9D7NRE7-F1
#
_cell.length_a   1.000
_cell.length_b   1.000
_cell.length_c   1.000
_cell.angle_alpha   90.00
_cell.angle_beta   90.00
_cell.angle_gamma   90.00
#
_symmetry.space_group_name_H-M   'P 1'
#
loop_
_entity.id
_entity.type
_entity.pdbx_description
1 polymer ?
#
loop_
_entity_poly.entity_id
_entity_poly.type
_entity_poly.pdbx_seq_one_letter_code
_entity_poly.pdbx_strand_id
1 'polypeptide(L)'
;MTIARADRMHDYGHPLDNFTAIARFWSQYLSHKHGADFELGPDDVGFMMILLKTARDCHKPKPDNLVDIIGYADCVQMVREAQARESFPLSDP
;
A
#
# COMPACT_ATOMS: atom_id res chain seq x y z
N MET A 1 -8.92 15.18 7.24
CA MET A 1 -8.58 13.76 7.49
C MET A 1 -7.11 13.69 7.89
N THR A 2 -6.75 14.24 9.06
CA THR A 2 -5.35 14.49 9.42
C THR A 2 -4.94 13.72 10.68
N ILE A 3 -5.90 13.47 11.57
CA ILE A 3 -5.66 12.81 12.86
C ILE A 3 -5.29 11.32 12.68
N ALA A 4 -5.99 10.59 11.80
CA ALA A 4 -5.71 9.17 11.53
C ALA A 4 -4.37 8.91 10.79
N ARG A 5 -3.71 9.96 10.27
CA ARG A 5 -2.42 9.83 9.57
C ARG A 5 -1.25 9.81 10.55
N ALA A 6 -1.31 10.64 11.59
CA ALA A 6 -0.26 10.72 12.61
C ALA A 6 -0.21 9.45 13.48
N ASP A 7 -1.37 8.97 13.94
CA ASP A 7 -1.45 7.78 14.81
C ASP A 7 -0.99 6.51 14.07
N ARG A 8 -1.38 6.33 12.80
CA ARG A 8 -0.99 5.14 12.01
C ARG A 8 0.49 5.12 11.63
N MET A 9 1.10 6.28 11.43
CA MET A 9 2.54 6.38 11.16
C MET A 9 3.39 6.03 12.38
N HIS A 10 2.88 6.34 13.58
CA HIS A 10 3.53 6.02 14.85
C HIS A 10 3.56 4.51 15.11
N ASP A 11 2.47 3.81 14.80
CA ASP A 11 2.33 2.38 15.11
C ASP A 11 2.92 1.44 14.04
N TYR A 12 2.89 1.83 12.75
CA TYR A 12 3.23 0.94 11.63
C TYR A 12 4.43 1.38 10.78
N GLY A 13 5.03 2.55 11.06
CA GLY A 13 6.11 3.10 10.23
C GLY A 13 5.63 3.65 8.88
N HIS A 14 6.59 3.96 7.98
CA HIS A 14 6.25 4.52 6.67
C HIS A 14 5.52 3.46 5.81
N PRO A 15 4.47 3.81 5.03
CA PRO A 15 3.76 2.88 4.17
C PRO A 15 4.67 2.08 3.23
N LEU A 16 5.78 2.67 2.79
CA LEU A 16 6.80 1.97 2.00
C LEU A 16 7.34 0.72 2.69
N ASP A 17 7.68 0.80 3.98
CA ASP A 17 8.26 -0.33 4.71
C ASP A 17 7.24 -1.45 4.87
N ASN A 18 6.05 -1.09 5.36
CA ASN A 18 4.98 -2.05 5.61
C ASN A 18 4.47 -2.69 4.30
N PHE A 19 4.23 -1.90 3.26
CA PHE A 19 3.75 -2.44 1.98
C PHE A 19 4.82 -3.26 1.28
N THR A 20 6.11 -2.92 1.42
CA THR A 20 7.20 -3.76 0.90
C THR A 20 7.23 -5.13 1.58
N ALA A 21 7.05 -5.18 2.90
CA ALA A 21 6.97 -6.45 3.63
C ALA A 21 5.76 -7.29 3.17
N ILE A 22 4.58 -6.67 3.04
CA ILE A 22 3.37 -7.34 2.56
C ILE A 22 3.54 -7.85 1.12
N ALA A 23 4.11 -7.03 0.24
CA ALA A 23 4.35 -7.38 -1.16
C ALA A 23 5.25 -8.63 -1.27
N ARG A 24 6.29 -8.72 -0.45
CA ARG A 24 7.17 -9.91 -0.36
C ARG A 24 6.40 -11.14 0.10
N PHE A 25 5.60 -11.03 1.16
CA PHE A 25 4.80 -12.17 1.64
C PHE A 25 3.80 -12.65 0.59
N TRP A 26 3.11 -11.74 -0.08
CA TRP A 26 2.15 -12.08 -1.12
C TRP A 26 2.81 -12.70 -2.34
N SER A 27 3.93 -12.14 -2.79
CA SER A 27 4.76 -12.68 -3.87
C SER A 27 5.14 -14.13 -3.57
N GLN A 28 5.74 -14.39 -2.41
CA GLN A 28 6.15 -15.74 -2.02
C GLN A 28 4.96 -16.71 -1.92
N TYR A 29 3.86 -16.27 -1.32
CA TYR A 29 2.65 -17.09 -1.21
C TYR A 29 2.07 -17.47 -2.58
N LEU A 30 1.93 -16.49 -3.48
CA LEU A 30 1.39 -16.72 -4.82
C LEU A 30 2.32 -17.59 -5.64
N SER A 31 3.63 -17.35 -5.57
CA SER A 31 4.61 -18.16 -6.30
C SER A 31 4.59 -19.61 -5.86
N HIS A 32 4.57 -19.85 -4.55
CA HIS A 32 4.48 -21.21 -4.02
C HIS A 32 3.15 -21.89 -4.41
N LYS A 33 2.03 -21.18 -4.27
CA LYS A 33 0.69 -21.73 -4.52
C LYS A 33 0.45 -22.10 -5.98
N HIS A 34 0.99 -21.32 -6.91
CA HIS A 34 0.71 -21.44 -8.33
C HIS A 34 1.86 -22.03 -9.14
N GLY A 35 3.04 -22.24 -8.54
CA GLY A 35 4.21 -22.82 -9.20
C GLY A 35 4.77 -21.94 -10.32
N ALA A 36 4.59 -20.63 -10.23
CA ALA A 36 5.06 -19.64 -11.20
C ALA A 36 5.59 -18.41 -10.44
N ASP A 37 6.53 -17.67 -10.99
CA ASP A 37 7.10 -16.51 -10.29
C ASP A 37 6.14 -15.32 -10.34
N PHE A 38 5.78 -14.81 -9.15
CA PHE A 38 5.08 -13.55 -8.94
C PHE A 38 5.99 -12.59 -8.19
N GLU A 39 6.06 -11.35 -8.69
CA GLU A 39 6.76 -10.25 -8.04
C GLU A 39 5.80 -9.06 -7.94
N LEU A 40 5.47 -8.70 -6.71
CA LEU A 40 4.61 -7.56 -6.40
C LEU A 40 5.45 -6.44 -5.79
N GLY A 41 5.10 -5.21 -6.15
CA GLY A 41 5.61 -4.00 -5.53
C GLY A 41 4.77 -3.52 -4.34
N PRO A 42 5.30 -2.56 -3.56
CA PRO A 42 4.54 -1.95 -2.48
C PRO A 42 3.29 -1.19 -2.97
N ASP A 43 3.30 -0.62 -4.17
CA ASP A 43 2.12 0.05 -4.73
C ASP A 43 1.03 -0.92 -5.18
N ASP A 44 1.39 -2.11 -5.65
CA ASP A 44 0.43 -3.20 -5.93
C ASP A 44 -0.40 -3.54 -4.69
N VAL A 45 0.24 -3.60 -3.51
CA VAL A 45 -0.46 -3.82 -2.23
C VAL A 45 -1.53 -2.75 -2.00
N GLY A 46 -1.17 -1.48 -2.19
CA GLY A 46 -2.12 -0.37 -2.04
C GLY A 46 -3.30 -0.47 -3.01
N PHE A 47 -3.06 -0.75 -4.29
CA PHE A 47 -4.14 -0.92 -5.27
C PHE A 47 -5.02 -2.15 -4.99
N MET A 48 -4.43 -3.28 -4.59
CA MET A 48 -5.18 -4.47 -4.22
C MET A 48 -6.07 -4.24 -2.99
N MET A 49 -5.62 -3.42 -2.03
CA MET A 49 -6.44 -3.03 -0.88
C MET A 49 -7.60 -2.09 -1.27
N ILE A 50 -7.39 -1.20 -2.24
CA ILE A 50 -8.48 -0.39 -2.84
C ILE A 50 -9.52 -1.30 -3.51
N LEU A 51 -9.08 -2.30 -4.29
CA LEU A 51 -9.98 -3.26 -4.93
C LEU A 51 -10.80 -4.04 -3.89
N LEU A 52 -10.18 -4.47 -2.80
CA LEU A 52 -10.87 -5.13 -1.68
C LEU A 52 -11.98 -4.26 -1.10
N LYS A 53 -11.71 -2.99 -0.85
CA LYS A 53 -12.70 -2.06 -0.28
C LYS A 53 -13.80 -1.73 -1.28
N THR A 54 -13.47 -1.59 -2.56
CA THR A 54 -14.44 -1.43 -3.65
C THR A 54 -15.40 -2.62 -3.71
N ALA A 55 -14.87 -3.85 -3.68
CA ALA A 55 -15.69 -5.06 -3.69
C ALA A 55 -16.61 -5.15 -2.45
N ARG A 56 -16.12 -4.77 -1.28
CA ARG A 56 -16.93 -4.70 -0.05
C ARG A 56 -18.04 -3.66 -0.17
N ASP A 57 -17.76 -2.51 -0.77
CA ASP A 57 -18.74 -1.46 -0.97
C ASP A 57 -19.86 -1.90 -1.93
N CYS A 58 -19.50 -2.58 -3.03
CA CYS A 58 -20.49 -3.17 -3.94
C CYS A 58 -21.42 -4.19 -3.24
N HIS A 59 -20.91 -4.94 -2.27
CA HIS A 59 -21.70 -5.94 -1.54
C HIS A 59 -22.54 -5.33 -0.40
N LYS A 60 -21.95 -4.42 0.39
CA LYS A 60 -22.61 -3.74 1.50
C LYS A 60 -21.98 -2.35 1.70
N PRO A 61 -22.60 -1.30 1.13
CA PRO A 61 -22.06 0.05 1.21
C PRO A 61 -21.90 0.53 2.65
N LYS A 62 -20.74 1.11 2.95
CA LYS A 62 -20.45 1.73 4.26
C LYS A 62 -19.55 2.94 4.05
N PRO A 63 -19.77 4.07 4.76
CA PRO A 63 -18.91 5.25 4.67
C PRO A 63 -17.42 4.95 4.90
N ASP A 64 -17.13 4.01 5.80
CA ASP A 64 -15.79 3.51 6.12
C ASP A 64 -15.04 2.95 4.90
N ASN A 65 -15.73 2.27 3.98
CA ASN A 65 -15.09 1.69 2.80
C ASN A 65 -14.48 2.78 1.91
N LEU A 66 -15.19 3.89 1.71
CA LEU A 66 -14.71 5.02 0.90
C LEU A 66 -13.56 5.77 1.60
N VAL A 67 -13.64 5.92 2.91
CA VAL A 67 -12.55 6.52 3.72
C VAL A 67 -11.29 5.67 3.64
N ASP A 68 -11.43 4.34 3.71
CA ASP A 68 -10.30 3.43 3.54
C ASP A 68 -9.71 3.48 2.14
N ILE A 69 -10.52 3.56 1.08
CA ILE A 69 -10.03 3.72 -0.30
C ILE A 69 -9.16 4.98 -0.41
N ILE A 70 -9.63 6.11 0.13
CA ILE A 70 -8.85 7.36 0.15
C ILE A 70 -7.55 7.16 0.94
N GLY A 71 -7.62 6.46 2.08
CA GLY A 71 -6.44 6.15 2.89
C GLY A 71 -5.40 5.31 2.15
N TYR A 72 -5.82 4.25 1.46
CA TYR A 72 -4.91 3.42 0.66
C TYR A 72 -4.36 4.17 -0.56
N ALA A 73 -5.14 5.06 -1.18
CA ALA A 73 -4.65 5.91 -2.26
C ALA A 73 -3.56 6.89 -1.80
N ASP A 74 -3.72 7.51 -0.62
CA ASP A 74 -2.68 8.34 0.02
C ASP A 74 -1.42 7.51 0.32
N CYS A 75 -1.57 6.27 0.83
CA CYS A 75 -0.43 5.37 1.03
C CYS A 75 0.32 5.08 -0.29
N VAL A 76 -0.39 4.81 -1.39
CA VAL A 76 0.23 4.59 -2.71
C VAL A 76 1.02 5.82 -3.16
N GLN A 77 0.46 7.01 -2.96
CA GLN A 77 1.18 8.25 -3.26
C GLN A 77 2.48 8.36 -2.44
N MET A 78 2.40 8.14 -1.12
CA MET A 78 3.57 8.18 -0.22
C MET A 78 4.65 7.17 -0.62
N VAL A 79 4.26 5.95 -1.02
CA VAL A 79 5.17 4.92 -1.53
C VAL A 79 5.91 5.42 -2.77
N ARG A 80 5.19 5.93 -3.76
CA ARG A 80 5.78 6.42 -5.01
C ARG A 80 6.71 7.60 -4.81
N GLU A 81 6.32 8.55 -3.96
CA GLU A 81 7.17 9.68 -3.60
C GLU A 81 8.46 9.25 -2.90
N ALA A 82 8.38 8.25 -2.00
CA ALA A 82 9.56 7.71 -1.33
C ALA A 82 10.50 6.99 -2.32
N GLN A 83 9.96 6.13 -3.19
CA GLN A 83 10.75 5.46 -4.23
C GLN A 83 11.40 6.45 -5.20
N ALA A 84 10.71 7.54 -5.55
CA ALA A 84 11.27 8.59 -6.40
C ALA A 84 12.43 9.33 -5.72
N ARG A 85 12.33 9.60 -4.41
CA ARG A 85 13.42 10.19 -3.61
C ARG A 85 14.63 9.28 -3.51
N GLU A 86 14.42 7.97 -3.35
CA GLU A 86 15.52 6.99 -3.32
C GLU A 86 16.20 6.82 -4.69
N SER A 87 15.43 6.95 -5.78
CA SER A 87 15.95 6.83 -7.15
C SER A 87 16.72 8.06 -7.62
N PHE A 88 16.52 9.21 -6.96
CA PHE A 88 17.22 10.46 -7.26
C PHE A 88 17.73 11.08 -5.95
N PRO A 89 18.78 10.49 -5.33
CA PRO A 89 19.39 11.10 -4.17
C PRO A 89 19.88 12.48 -4.60
N LEU A 90 19.48 13.53 -3.88
CA LEU A 90 20.05 14.87 -4.03
C LEU A 90 21.57 14.70 -3.99
N SER A 91 22.23 14.88 -5.12
CA SER A 91 23.67 15.14 -5.15
C SER A 91 23.82 16.50 -4.49
N ASP A 92 24.09 16.49 -3.18
CA ASP A 92 24.40 17.71 -2.43
C ASP A 92 25.53 18.46 -3.16
N PRO A 93 25.40 19.79 -3.37
CA PRO A 93 26.46 20.62 -3.94
C PRO A 93 27.65 20.81 -3.00
#